data_AF-A0A2W4WDN9-F1
#
_entry.id   AF-A0A2W4WDN9-F1
#
_cell.length_a   1.000
_cell.length_b   1.000
_cell.length_c   1.000
_cell.angle_alpha   90.00
_cell.angle_beta   90.00
_cell.angle_gamma   90.00
#
_symmetry.space_group_name_H-M   'P 1'
#
loop_
_entity.id
_entity.type
_entity.pdbx_description
1 polymer ?
#
loop_
_entity_poly.entity_id
_entity_poly.type
_entity_poly.pdbx_seq_one_letter_code
_entity_poly.pdbx_strand_id
1 'polypeptide(L)'
;MTKFKVGQLVRVKSPRCLAYGRVAMVMSVSDRIQIRFANLPKSVAAEPNPDGFVQRFSPKELEMIEGVPVAAFYLLVTVLTLAGTQEYKRYAIAHGNIGQKPDDVAETVVACFFGSLGDWDGEFYLREGSPYASKLLS
;
A
#
# COMPACT_ATOMS: atom_id res chain seq x y z
N MET A 1 0.58 -0.61 -28.64
CA MET A 1 -0.03 -1.07 -27.37
C MET A 1 1.04 -0.99 -26.27
N THR A 2 0.72 -0.44 -25.09
CA THR A 2 1.69 -0.30 -23.98
C THR A 2 1.60 -1.54 -23.07
N LYS A 3 2.73 -1.97 -22.49
CA LYS A 3 2.79 -3.14 -21.59
C LYS A 3 2.27 -2.88 -20.17
N PHE A 4 1.92 -1.64 -19.85
CA PHE A 4 1.52 -1.24 -18.50
C PHE A 4 0.03 -1.44 -18.27
N LYS A 5 -0.35 -1.75 -17.03
CA LYS A 5 -1.75 -1.90 -16.59
C LYS A 5 -2.09 -0.88 -15.51
N VAL A 6 -3.34 -0.44 -15.44
CA VAL A 6 -3.85 0.39 -14.33
C VAL A 6 -3.69 -0.38 -13.02
N GLY A 7 -3.26 0.30 -11.96
CA GLY A 7 -2.98 -0.30 -10.65
C GLY A 7 -1.58 -0.92 -10.52
N GLN A 8 -0.77 -0.89 -11.58
CA GLN A 8 0.58 -1.43 -11.56
C GLN A 8 1.58 -0.46 -10.93
N LEU A 9 2.51 -0.97 -10.12
CA LEU A 9 3.66 -0.18 -9.68
C LEU A 9 4.74 -0.10 -10.75
N VAL A 10 5.24 1.12 -10.94
CA VAL A 10 6.30 1.44 -11.89
C VAL A 10 7.35 2.31 -11.22
N ARG A 11 8.58 2.24 -11.74
CA ARG A 11 9.68 3.14 -11.42
C ARG A 11 9.96 4.08 -12.58
N VAL A 12 10.15 5.37 -12.30
CA VAL A 12 10.63 6.32 -13.33
C VAL A 12 12.11 6.09 -13.58
N LYS A 13 12.49 5.78 -14.83
CA LYS A 13 13.88 5.50 -15.21
C LYS A 13 14.52 6.57 -16.11
N SER A 14 13.82 7.67 -16.38
CA SER A 14 14.35 8.79 -17.17
C SER A 14 15.33 9.62 -16.32
N PRO A 15 16.65 9.62 -16.61
CA PRO A 15 17.65 10.25 -15.74
C PRO A 15 17.59 11.78 -15.71
N ARG A 16 16.94 12.40 -16.70
CA ARG A 16 16.74 13.85 -16.77
C ARG A 16 15.48 14.34 -16.04
N CYS A 17 14.73 13.43 -15.43
CA CYS A 17 13.50 13.76 -14.70
C CYS A 17 13.80 13.89 -13.20
N LEU A 18 13.25 14.93 -12.55
CA LEU A 18 13.31 15.07 -11.08
C LEU A 18 12.68 13.89 -10.33
N ALA A 19 11.83 13.11 -10.99
CA ALA A 19 11.22 11.92 -10.43
C ALA A 19 12.04 10.63 -10.67
N TYR A 20 13.26 10.70 -11.20
CA TYR A 20 14.10 9.54 -11.46
C TYR A 20 14.26 8.63 -10.22
N GLY A 21 14.16 7.32 -10.43
CA GLY A 21 14.26 6.30 -9.39
C GLY A 21 13.00 6.11 -8.54
N ARG A 22 12.01 6.99 -8.66
CA ARG A 22 10.82 6.97 -7.79
C ARG A 22 9.78 5.95 -8.23
N VAL A 23 9.04 5.45 -7.24
CA VAL A 23 7.95 4.50 -7.43
C VAL A 23 6.60 5.23 -7.46
N ALA A 24 5.73 4.82 -8.39
CA ALA A 24 4.38 5.35 -8.56
C ALA A 24 3.42 4.24 -9.03
N MET A 25 2.13 4.49 -8.88
CA MET A 25 1.07 3.61 -9.38
C MET A 25 0.49 4.14 -10.68
N VAL A 26 0.26 3.27 -11.67
CA VAL A 26 -0.41 3.63 -12.93
C VAL A 26 -1.89 3.90 -12.69
N MET A 27 -2.36 5.08 -13.10
CA MET A 27 -3.77 5.50 -12.99
C MET A 27 -4.53 5.34 -14.31
N SER A 28 -3.87 5.60 -15.44
CA SER A 28 -4.47 5.42 -16.77
C SER A 28 -3.40 5.14 -17.83
N VAL A 29 -3.80 4.41 -18.87
CA VAL A 29 -2.92 3.98 -19.97
C VAL A 29 -3.48 4.55 -21.27
N SER A 30 -2.72 5.46 -21.89
CA SER A 30 -2.99 6.05 -23.20
C SER A 30 -1.66 6.18 -23.96
N ASP A 31 -1.54 7.09 -24.93
CA ASP A 31 -0.25 7.43 -25.56
C ASP A 31 0.80 7.84 -24.52
N ARG A 32 0.35 8.47 -23.42
CA ARG A 32 1.15 8.69 -22.21
C ARG A 32 0.52 7.97 -21.03
N ILE A 33 1.37 7.45 -20.15
CA ILE A 33 0.98 6.74 -18.94
C ILE A 33 0.85 7.77 -17.82
N GLN A 34 -0.34 7.85 -17.24
CA GLN A 34 -0.59 8.70 -16.07
C GLN A 34 -0.27 7.90 -14.82
N ILE A 35 0.59 8.42 -13.94
CA ILE A 35 1.01 7.76 -12.71
C ILE A 35 0.79 8.69 -11.51
N ARG A 36 0.47 8.12 -10.35
CA ARG A 36 0.35 8.82 -9.06
C ARG A 36 1.47 8.38 -8.14
N PHE A 37 2.24 9.33 -7.63
CA PHE A 37 3.31 9.05 -6.66
C PHE A 37 2.74 8.91 -5.25
N ALA A 38 3.27 7.96 -4.48
CA ALA A 38 2.86 7.70 -3.11
C ALA A 38 3.55 8.62 -2.08
N ASN A 39 4.58 9.37 -2.49
CA ASN A 39 5.57 9.93 -1.56
C ASN A 39 6.14 11.31 -1.98
N LEU A 40 5.46 12.10 -2.80
CA LEU A 40 5.96 13.44 -3.16
C LEU A 40 5.51 14.46 -2.10
N PRO A 41 6.39 15.13 -1.35
CA PRO A 41 6.14 16.53 -1.04
C PRO A 41 6.13 17.29 -2.37
N LYS A 42 5.07 18.06 -2.62
CA LYS A 42 5.04 19.05 -3.71
C LYS A 42 6.29 19.93 -3.55
N SER A 43 7.10 19.98 -4.60
CA SER A 43 7.96 21.11 -4.96
C SER A 43 9.44 21.11 -4.55
N VAL A 44 10.20 21.79 -5.42
CA VAL A 44 11.11 22.87 -5.02
C VAL A 44 10.40 24.19 -5.39
N ALA A 45 9.38 24.64 -4.64
CA ALA A 45 8.61 25.91 -4.70
C ALA A 45 7.27 25.88 -3.87
N ALA A 46 7.03 26.89 -3.03
CA ALA A 46 5.97 26.98 -2.02
C ALA A 46 4.50 26.84 -2.50
N GLU A 47 4.02 25.63 -2.79
CA GLU A 47 2.60 25.34 -3.05
C GLU A 47 1.99 24.37 -2.00
N PRO A 48 0.76 24.63 -1.49
CA PRO A 48 0.26 24.03 -0.25
C PRO A 48 -0.64 22.79 -0.45
N ASN A 49 -0.30 21.84 -1.34
CA ASN A 49 -1.02 20.55 -1.30
C ASN A 49 -0.22 19.34 -1.84
N PRO A 50 0.56 18.64 -0.99
CA PRO A 50 1.53 17.62 -1.42
C PRO A 50 0.97 16.21 -1.71
N ASP A 51 -0.26 15.85 -1.31
CA ASP A 51 -0.74 14.47 -1.48
C ASP A 51 -1.25 14.17 -2.90
N GLY A 52 -0.79 13.06 -3.50
CA GLY A 52 -1.38 12.50 -4.71
C GLY A 52 -0.95 13.13 -6.04
N PHE A 53 0.27 13.66 -6.15
CA PHE A 53 0.80 14.23 -7.40
C PHE A 53 0.71 13.24 -8.57
N VAL A 54 0.02 13.66 -9.61
CA VAL A 54 -0.21 12.88 -10.83
C VAL A 54 0.58 13.48 -11.99
N GLN A 55 1.38 12.65 -12.67
CA GLN A 55 2.17 13.08 -13.83
C GLN A 55 2.06 12.08 -14.98
N ARG A 56 2.30 12.55 -16.20
CA ARG A 56 2.26 11.73 -17.42
C ARG A 56 3.67 11.45 -17.96
N PHE A 57 3.96 10.20 -18.24
CA PHE A 57 5.24 9.75 -18.79
C PHE A 57 5.04 8.99 -20.09
N SER A 58 6.03 8.99 -20.98
CA SER A 58 6.05 8.03 -22.08
C SER A 58 6.37 6.62 -21.53
N PRO A 59 5.92 5.55 -22.21
CA PRO A 59 6.24 4.18 -21.80
C PRO A 59 7.74 3.89 -21.70
N LYS A 60 8.58 4.61 -22.45
CA LYS A 60 10.05 4.45 -22.47
C LYS A 60 10.72 5.01 -21.21
N GLU A 61 10.05 5.92 -20.50
CA GLU A 61 10.55 6.55 -19.28
C GLU A 61 10.20 5.77 -18.01
N LEU A 62 9.44 4.69 -18.15
CA LEU A 62 8.95 3.87 -17.05
C LEU A 62 9.54 2.46 -17.10
N GLU A 63 9.73 1.90 -15.92
CA GLU A 63 10.10 0.51 -15.69
C GLU A 63 9.04 -0.14 -14.80
N MET A 64 8.71 -1.40 -15.10
CA MET A 64 7.77 -2.18 -14.29
C MET A 64 8.48 -2.69 -13.04
N ILE A 65 7.84 -2.62 -11.88
CA ILE A 65 8.33 -3.32 -10.68
C ILE A 65 7.73 -4.73 -10.70
N GLU A 66 8.60 -5.72 -10.85
CA GLU A 66 8.22 -7.13 -10.88
C GLU A 66 7.96 -7.68 -9.47
N GLY A 67 7.22 -8.79 -9.39
CA GLY A 67 6.88 -9.44 -8.12
C GLY A 67 5.82 -8.73 -7.28
N VAL A 68 5.31 -7.58 -7.72
CA VAL A 68 4.23 -6.85 -7.04
C VAL A 68 2.92 -7.02 -7.83
N PRO A 69 1.84 -7.53 -7.21
CA PRO A 69 0.54 -7.69 -7.88
C PRO A 69 -0.05 -6.34 -8.27
N VAL A 70 -0.74 -6.28 -9.40
CA VAL A 70 -1.54 -5.12 -9.80
C VAL A 70 -2.71 -4.98 -8.83
N ALA A 71 -2.91 -3.78 -8.27
CA ALA A 71 -3.91 -3.56 -7.22
C ALA A 71 -4.63 -2.21 -7.39
N ALA A 72 -5.78 -2.05 -6.73
CA ALA A 72 -6.48 -0.77 -6.69
C ALA A 72 -5.78 0.24 -5.75
N PHE A 73 -5.15 -0.27 -4.69
CA PHE A 73 -4.34 0.51 -3.76
C PHE A 73 -3.31 -0.39 -3.06
N TYR A 74 -2.29 0.24 -2.48
CA TYR A 74 -1.27 -0.39 -1.63
C TYR A 74 -1.23 0.33 -0.28
N LEU A 75 -0.93 -0.39 0.78
CA LEU A 75 -0.86 0.11 2.15
C LEU A 75 0.44 -0.31 2.82
N LEU A 76 0.98 0.58 3.64
CA LEU A 76 1.90 0.21 4.71
C LEU A 76 1.07 0.10 5.99
N VAL A 77 0.89 -1.12 6.48
CA VAL A 77 0.20 -1.40 7.74
C VAL A 77 1.26 -1.43 8.84
N THR A 78 1.04 -0.63 9.89
CA THR A 78 1.86 -0.67 11.11
C THR A 78 1.05 -1.30 12.22
N VAL A 79 1.54 -2.41 12.75
CA VAL A 79 0.95 -3.07 13.91
C VAL A 79 1.74 -2.65 15.14
N LEU A 80 1.04 -2.05 16.10
CA LEU A 80 1.59 -1.62 17.39
C LEU A 80 1.03 -2.54 18.48
N THR A 81 1.91 -3.23 19.19
CA THR A 81 1.55 -4.08 20.33
C THR A 81 2.15 -3.50 21.60
N LEU A 82 1.33 -3.31 22.63
CA LEU A 82 1.77 -2.93 23.97
C LEU A 82 1.72 -4.16 24.87
N ALA A 83 2.87 -4.57 25.42
CA ALA A 83 2.96 -5.62 26.42
C ALA A 83 3.49 -5.03 27.74
N GLY A 84 2.60 -4.83 28.70
CA GLY A 84 2.91 -4.06 29.91
C GLY A 84 3.24 -2.61 29.57
N THR A 85 4.47 -2.18 29.86
CA THR A 85 4.97 -0.83 29.51
C THR A 85 5.76 -0.79 28.21
N GLN A 86 5.97 -1.93 27.55
CA GLN A 86 6.82 -2.02 26.37
C GLN A 86 6.02 -2.01 25.06
N GLU A 87 6.50 -1.22 24.10
CA GLU A 87 5.90 -1.05 22.78
C GLU A 87 6.69 -1.82 21.71
N TYR A 88 5.99 -2.60 20.90
CA TYR A 88 6.54 -3.33 19.76
C TYR A 88 5.88 -2.84 18.47
N LYS A 89 6.70 -2.46 17.49
CA LYS A 89 6.24 -2.08 16.14
C LYS A 89 6.57 -3.18 15.15
N ARG A 90 5.61 -3.49 14.29
CA ARG A 90 5.80 -4.33 13.10
C ARG A 90 5.18 -3.64 11.89
N TYR A 91 5.74 -3.91 10.73
CA TYR A 91 5.31 -3.31 9.47
C TYR A 91 4.98 -4.41 8.48
N ALA A 92 3.90 -4.24 7.72
CA ALA A 92 3.52 -5.10 6.62
C ALA A 92 3.12 -4.24 5.42
N ILE A 93 3.49 -4.69 4.22
CA ILE A 93 2.99 -4.09 2.98
C ILE A 93 1.80 -4.93 2.52
N ALA A 94 0.68 -4.28 2.27
CA ALA A 94 -0.54 -4.91 1.80
C ALA A 94 -1.06 -4.23 0.53
N HIS A 95 -2.00 -4.87 -0.13
CA HIS A 95 -2.69 -4.32 -1.30
C HIS A 95 -4.16 -4.68 -1.26
N GLY A 96 -4.99 -3.88 -1.93
CA GLY A 96 -6.42 -4.14 -2.04
C GLY A 96 -6.91 -4.10 -3.47
N ASN A 97 -7.96 -4.87 -3.72
CA ASN A 97 -8.67 -4.92 -4.99
C ASN A 97 -9.76 -3.85 -5.07
N ILE A 98 -10.31 -3.67 -6.28
CA ILE A 98 -11.43 -2.77 -6.51
C ILE A 98 -12.60 -3.17 -5.59
N GLY A 99 -13.18 -2.20 -4.89
CA GLY A 99 -14.31 -2.40 -3.97
C GLY A 99 -13.92 -2.72 -2.53
N GLN A 100 -12.66 -3.03 -2.24
CA GLN A 100 -12.17 -3.17 -0.86
C GLN A 100 -11.85 -1.79 -0.26
N LYS A 101 -12.06 -1.62 1.04
CA LYS A 101 -11.62 -0.41 1.75
C LYS A 101 -10.25 -0.63 2.37
N PRO A 102 -9.41 0.41 2.46
CA PRO A 102 -8.12 0.31 3.14
C PRO A 102 -8.21 -0.24 4.57
N ASP A 103 -9.20 0.20 5.33
CA ASP A 103 -9.37 -0.20 6.73
C ASP A 103 -9.65 -1.70 6.87
N ASP A 104 -10.55 -2.25 6.05
CA ASP A 104 -10.85 -3.70 6.04
C ASP A 104 -9.61 -4.55 5.73
N VAL A 105 -8.75 -4.07 4.81
CA VAL A 105 -7.48 -4.74 4.46
C VAL A 105 -6.48 -4.65 5.62
N ALA A 106 -6.38 -3.49 6.27
CA ALA A 106 -5.52 -3.30 7.44
C ALA A 106 -5.98 -4.17 8.62
N GLU A 107 -7.29 -4.24 8.88
CA GLU A 107 -7.88 -5.12 9.88
C GLU A 107 -7.62 -6.58 9.56
N THR A 108 -7.71 -7.00 8.29
CA THR A 108 -7.36 -8.36 7.89
C THR A 108 -5.89 -8.66 8.15
N VAL A 109 -4.98 -7.73 7.88
CA VAL A 109 -3.54 -7.89 8.17
C VAL A 109 -3.30 -8.01 9.67
N VAL A 110 -3.95 -7.17 10.49
CA VAL A 110 -3.89 -7.22 11.95
C VAL A 110 -4.46 -8.55 12.45
N ALA A 111 -5.61 -8.97 11.94
CA ALA A 111 -6.24 -10.24 12.29
C ALA A 111 -5.43 -11.45 11.82
N CYS A 112 -4.68 -11.39 10.72
CA CYS A 112 -3.74 -12.44 10.36
C CYS A 112 -2.51 -12.42 11.28
N PHE A 113 -2.00 -11.23 11.62
CA PHE A 113 -0.86 -11.08 12.51
C PHE A 113 -1.15 -11.64 13.92
N PHE A 114 -2.34 -11.37 14.44
CA PHE A 114 -2.81 -11.88 15.74
C PHE A 114 -3.66 -13.15 15.64
N GLY A 115 -4.04 -13.60 14.45
CA GLY A 115 -4.85 -14.80 14.23
C GLY A 115 -4.02 -15.99 13.76
N SER A 116 -2.77 -15.76 13.31
CA SER A 116 -1.78 -16.81 13.04
C SER A 116 -1.08 -17.34 14.30
N LEU A 117 -1.73 -17.25 15.47
CA LEU A 117 -1.21 -17.78 16.73
C LEU A 117 -1.24 -19.33 16.68
N GLY A 118 -0.22 -20.09 17.00
CA GLY A 118 0.91 -19.68 17.83
C GLY A 118 0.47 -19.25 19.23
N ASP A 119 -0.43 -20.02 19.85
CA ASP A 119 -0.72 -20.15 21.29
C ASP A 119 -0.89 -18.92 22.23
N TRP A 120 -0.83 -17.66 21.77
CA TRP A 120 -0.73 -16.53 22.72
C TRP A 120 -1.90 -15.54 22.82
N ASP A 121 -2.72 -15.31 21.79
CA ASP A 121 -3.76 -14.24 21.81
C ASP A 121 -5.19 -14.71 21.46
N GLY A 122 -5.42 -16.01 21.26
CA GLY A 122 -6.77 -16.54 21.02
C GLY A 122 -7.70 -16.30 22.22
N GLU A 123 -7.15 -16.32 23.44
CA GLU A 123 -7.90 -16.03 24.66
C GLU A 123 -8.27 -14.55 24.83
N PHE A 124 -7.50 -13.60 24.28
CA PHE A 124 -7.78 -12.17 24.43
C PHE A 124 -9.05 -11.78 23.67
N TYR A 125 -9.16 -12.20 22.41
CA TYR A 125 -10.34 -11.91 21.59
C TYR A 125 -11.60 -12.63 22.07
N LEU A 126 -11.46 -13.79 22.72
CA LEU A 126 -12.55 -14.51 23.40
C LEU A 126 -13.01 -13.79 24.68
N ARG A 127 -12.09 -13.22 25.47
CA ARG A 127 -12.44 -12.46 26.69
C ARG A 127 -13.17 -11.15 26.39
N GLU A 128 -12.80 -10.45 25.32
CA GLU A 128 -13.35 -9.12 24.98
C GLU A 128 -14.66 -9.17 24.20
N GLY A 129 -15.23 -10.36 23.95
CA GLY A 129 -16.52 -10.49 23.25
C GLY A 129 -16.51 -9.89 21.84
N SER A 130 -15.35 -9.89 21.17
CA SER A 130 -15.18 -9.25 19.87
C SER A 130 -16.05 -9.94 18.80
N PRO A 131 -16.79 -9.19 17.96
CA PRO A 131 -17.60 -9.75 16.87
C PRO A 131 -16.74 -10.44 15.80
N TYR A 132 -15.41 -10.31 15.86
CA TYR A 132 -14.46 -10.99 14.98
C TYR A 132 -13.99 -12.34 15.53
N ALA A 133 -14.30 -12.68 16.80
CA ALA A 133 -13.98 -13.98 17.40
C ALA A 133 -14.65 -15.15 16.65
N SER A 134 -15.86 -14.94 16.11
CA SER A 134 -16.56 -15.97 15.34
C SER A 134 -15.93 -16.27 13.97
N LYS A 135 -15.11 -15.36 13.42
CA LYS A 135 -14.33 -15.61 12.19
C LYS A 135 -13.03 -16.39 12.45
N LEU A 136 -12.65 -16.58 13.71
CA LEU A 136 -11.47 -17.34 14.12
C LEU A 136 -11.79 -18.84 14.37
N LEU A 137 -13.07 -19.20 14.48
CA LEU A 137 -13.53 -20.57 14.77
C LEU A 137 -14.07 -21.33 13.54
N SER A 138 -14.00 -20.75 12.34
CA SER A 138 -14.51 -21.34 11.09
C SER A 138 -13.39 -21.66 10.10
#